data_AF-A0A7X7NTB1-F1
#
_entry.id   AF-A0A7X7NTB1-F1
#
_cell.length_a   1.000
_cell.length_b   1.000
_cell.length_c   1.000
_cell.angle_alpha   90.00
_cell.angle_beta   90.00
_cell.angle_gamma   90.00
#
_symmetry.space_group_name_H-M   'P 1'
#
loop_
_entity.id
_entity.type
_entity.pdbx_description
1 polymer ?
#
loop_
_entity_poly.entity_id
_entity_poly.type
_entity_poly.pdbx_seq_one_letter_code
_entity_poly.pdbx_strand_id
1 'polypeptide(L)'
;MADKASIQKAGKLKDREFFSGSRRFALLAGLISMILLVVLLRTGSLQLFGDHDVAIPETVGRMSEIKLDAPRGDIVDRNGVPLAVSDAVNRVEMVSARMTNEQLNRYLLDIARLFDEYGCPFNSPLLKWFDVPSEYRSLKLLETSESLPFVFRQSYDEIFLWQTDRDLFNLTDPEKATTERLRRRMVREDPDDFFDYLLYDFFVIEPDRSSGSRLYTDGEAFTIMQLRYLLLENNWLFVSGQPLVLADEVPESLSARLVEQNYRFPGLVVTRHYKRRYTDDARYVGHALGYVGLISSNEYNRLKNDGYGINDVVGKTGVEQAAERYLRGESGRMTLNSWYGEGASDPVTYPGD
;
A
#
# COMPACT_ATOMS: atom_id res chain seq x y z
N MET A 1 40.41 -35.97 -85.82
CA MET A 1 40.15 -37.41 -86.08
C MET A 1 38.91 -37.77 -85.30
N ALA A 2 37.82 -38.08 -86.00
CA ALA A 2 36.50 -38.30 -85.41
C ALA A 2 36.42 -39.69 -84.74
N ASP A 3 35.67 -39.84 -83.65
CA ASP A 3 34.66 -40.90 -83.60
C ASP A 3 33.56 -40.71 -82.55
N LYS A 4 32.43 -41.35 -82.86
CA LYS A 4 31.08 -41.31 -82.30
C LYS A 4 30.94 -42.07 -80.97
N ALA A 5 29.80 -41.80 -80.29
CA ALA A 5 28.83 -42.75 -79.69
C ALA A 5 29.39 -43.90 -78.80
N SER A 6 28.82 -44.35 -77.68
CA SER A 6 27.49 -44.21 -77.08
C SER A 6 27.43 -45.13 -75.85
N ILE A 7 26.70 -44.70 -74.82
CA ILE A 7 25.80 -45.49 -73.94
C ILE A 7 26.42 -46.59 -73.04
N GLN A 8 26.28 -46.41 -71.71
CA GLN A 8 25.47 -47.32 -70.89
C GLN A 8 25.02 -46.71 -69.55
N LYS A 9 23.71 -46.83 -69.32
CA LYS A 9 22.94 -46.51 -68.09
C LYS A 9 23.23 -47.53 -66.99
N ALA A 10 23.09 -47.12 -65.72
CA ALA A 10 22.34 -47.87 -64.69
C ALA A 10 22.18 -47.04 -63.40
N GLY A 11 21.01 -47.14 -62.75
CA GLY A 11 20.90 -46.90 -61.30
C GLY A 11 19.97 -45.79 -60.84
N LYS A 12 18.65 -46.03 -60.92
CA LYS A 12 17.59 -45.34 -60.17
C LYS A 12 17.84 -45.40 -58.66
N LEU A 13 17.46 -44.36 -57.93
CA LEU A 13 16.55 -44.48 -56.77
C LEU A 13 15.67 -43.21 -56.66
N LYS A 14 14.37 -43.44 -56.91
CA LYS A 14 13.17 -42.74 -56.40
C LYS A 14 13.27 -42.49 -54.88
N ASP A 15 12.53 -41.63 -54.20
CA ASP A 15 11.39 -40.73 -54.39
C ASP A 15 11.47 -39.79 -53.16
N ARG A 16 10.91 -38.58 -53.22
CA ARG A 16 9.95 -38.17 -52.17
C ARG A 16 9.24 -36.86 -52.51
N GLU A 17 7.92 -37.00 -52.51
CA GLU A 17 6.90 -35.98 -52.61
C GLU A 17 7.15 -34.83 -51.63
N PHE A 18 7.31 -33.62 -52.17
CA PHE A 18 7.03 -32.38 -51.46
C PHE A 18 6.20 -31.55 -52.44
N PHE A 19 5.18 -30.84 -51.92
CA PHE A 19 4.22 -29.98 -52.64
C PHE A 19 2.82 -30.55 -52.90
N SER A 20 2.09 -30.85 -51.81
CA SER A 20 0.64 -30.59 -51.74
C SER A 20 0.20 -29.77 -50.51
N GLY A 21 1.13 -29.31 -49.65
CA GLY A 21 0.84 -28.48 -48.47
C GLY A 21 1.01 -26.96 -48.68
N SER A 22 1.62 -26.53 -49.80
CA SER A 22 2.05 -25.15 -50.03
C SER A 22 0.94 -24.11 -50.01
N ARG A 23 -0.29 -24.46 -50.40
CA ARG A 23 -1.44 -23.53 -50.35
C ARG A 23 -1.89 -23.23 -48.93
N ARG A 24 -1.87 -24.22 -48.02
CA ARG A 24 -2.22 -24.01 -46.60
C ARG A 24 -1.14 -23.23 -45.86
N PHE A 25 0.13 -23.54 -46.15
CA PHE A 25 1.25 -22.77 -45.62
C PHE A 25 1.28 -21.33 -46.14
N ALA A 26 0.95 -21.09 -47.41
CA ALA A 26 0.83 -19.74 -47.96
C ALA A 26 -0.33 -18.94 -47.34
N LEU A 27 -1.48 -19.59 -47.10
CA LEU A 27 -2.61 -18.96 -46.39
C LEU A 27 -2.26 -18.63 -44.94
N LEU A 28 -1.59 -19.54 -44.23
CA LEU A 28 -1.08 -19.29 -42.87
C LEU A 28 -0.05 -18.16 -42.84
N ALA A 29 0.90 -18.14 -43.79
CA ALA A 29 1.89 -17.08 -43.90
C ALA A 29 1.24 -15.72 -44.20
N GLY A 30 0.21 -15.69 -45.06
CA GLY A 30 -0.59 -14.49 -45.33
C GLY A 30 -1.34 -14.00 -44.09
N LEU A 31 -1.97 -14.90 -43.34
CA LEU A 31 -2.66 -14.57 -42.09
C LEU A 31 -1.68 -14.01 -41.03
N ILE A 32 -0.53 -14.66 -40.85
CA ILE A 32 0.51 -14.21 -39.93
C ILE A 32 1.02 -12.82 -40.34
N SER A 33 1.25 -12.60 -41.64
CA SER A 33 1.69 -11.30 -42.16
C SER A 33 0.64 -10.21 -41.94
N MET A 34 -0.65 -10.54 -42.07
CA MET A 34 -1.75 -9.63 -41.78
C MET A 34 -1.81 -9.26 -40.29
N ILE A 35 -1.66 -10.25 -39.40
CA ILE A 35 -1.63 -10.00 -37.94
C ILE A 35 -0.43 -9.13 -37.59
N LEU A 36 0.75 -9.42 -38.15
CA LEU A 36 1.97 -8.62 -37.96
C LEU A 36 1.79 -7.18 -38.44
N LEU A 37 1.12 -7.00 -39.58
CA LEU A 37 0.79 -5.67 -40.11
C LEU A 37 -0.16 -4.92 -39.18
N VAL A 38 -1.19 -5.57 -38.65
CA VAL A 38 -2.12 -4.96 -37.68
C VAL A 38 -1.39 -4.56 -36.40
N VAL A 39 -0.51 -5.43 -35.89
CA VAL A 39 0.33 -5.10 -34.72
C VAL A 39 1.24 -3.92 -35.02
N LEU A 40 1.91 -3.89 -36.18
CA LEU A 40 2.78 -2.78 -36.61
C LEU A 40 2.04 -1.45 -36.76
N LEU A 41 0.84 -1.47 -37.35
CA LEU A 41 0.02 -0.28 -37.47
C LEU A 41 -0.48 0.19 -36.10
N ARG A 42 -0.84 -0.75 -35.22
CA ARG A 42 -1.29 -0.43 -33.85
C ARG A 42 -0.16 0.13 -33.00
N THR A 43 1.02 -0.49 -33.02
CA THR A 43 2.20 0.01 -32.30
C THR A 43 2.71 1.31 -32.91
N GLY A 44 2.72 1.43 -34.24
CA GLY A 44 3.05 2.66 -34.95
C GLY A 44 2.11 3.79 -34.58
N SER A 45 0.80 3.53 -34.46
CA SER A 45 -0.16 4.55 -34.02
C SER A 45 0.09 5.01 -32.58
N LEU A 46 0.52 4.11 -31.69
CA LEU A 46 0.89 4.46 -30.32
C LEU A 46 2.21 5.23 -30.25
N GLN A 47 3.14 4.97 -31.16
CA GLN A 47 4.44 5.66 -31.21
C GLN A 47 4.40 7.01 -31.95
N LEU A 48 3.52 7.17 -32.94
CA LEU A 48 3.40 8.37 -33.78
C LEU A 48 2.27 9.32 -33.37
N PHE A 49 1.20 8.79 -32.79
CA PHE A 49 0.03 9.57 -32.36
C PHE A 49 -0.32 9.39 -30.87
N GLY A 50 0.37 8.48 -30.17
CA GLY A 50 0.38 8.54 -28.71
C GLY A 50 1.08 9.83 -28.33
N ASP A 51 0.42 10.62 -27.49
CA ASP A 51 0.90 11.92 -27.04
C ASP A 51 2.37 11.79 -26.66
N HIS A 52 3.22 12.55 -27.33
CA HIS A 52 4.62 12.63 -26.95
C HIS A 52 4.65 13.45 -25.66
N ASP A 53 4.43 12.79 -24.53
CA ASP A 53 4.97 13.26 -23.26
C ASP A 53 6.44 13.53 -23.52
N VAL A 54 6.76 14.82 -23.52
CA VAL A 54 8.08 15.36 -23.76
C VAL A 54 9.05 14.53 -22.93
N ALA A 55 9.89 13.76 -23.60
CA ALA A 55 11.00 13.07 -22.98
C ALA A 55 11.95 14.15 -22.43
N ILE A 56 11.70 14.56 -21.18
CA ILE A 56 12.68 15.30 -20.40
C ILE A 56 13.85 14.32 -20.24
N PRO A 57 15.05 14.68 -20.71
CA PRO A 57 16.20 13.80 -20.63
C PRO A 57 16.48 13.47 -19.15
N GLU A 58 16.53 12.18 -18.86
CA GLU A 58 17.00 11.61 -17.59
C GLU A 58 16.20 11.97 -16.32
N THR A 59 14.91 11.63 -16.27
CA THR A 59 14.29 11.27 -14.99
C THR A 59 13.86 9.80 -15.02
N VAL A 60 14.57 8.94 -14.29
CA VAL A 60 14.16 7.54 -14.09
C VAL A 60 12.97 7.53 -13.12
N GLY A 61 11.78 7.94 -13.55
CA GLY A 61 10.61 7.95 -12.68
C GLY A 61 10.07 6.54 -12.44
N ARG A 62 9.76 6.18 -11.18
CA ARG A 62 8.91 5.02 -10.90
C ARG A 62 7.47 5.51 -10.81
N MET A 63 6.63 5.10 -11.76
CA MET A 63 5.19 5.31 -11.68
C MET A 63 4.57 4.19 -10.85
N SER A 64 3.82 4.53 -9.80
CA SER A 64 3.03 3.56 -9.03
C SER A 64 1.55 3.91 -9.17
N GLU A 65 0.69 2.95 -9.47
CA GLU A 65 -0.76 3.17 -9.50
C GLU A 65 -1.35 2.90 -8.10
N ILE A 66 -2.25 3.77 -7.65
CA ILE A 66 -3.12 3.56 -6.48
C ILE A 66 -4.55 3.36 -6.98
N LYS A 67 -5.28 2.42 -6.39
CA LYS A 67 -6.73 2.25 -6.60
C LYS A 67 -7.47 3.36 -5.84
N LEU A 68 -8.24 4.17 -6.55
CA LEU A 68 -9.16 5.13 -5.93
C LEU A 68 -10.52 4.48 -5.75
N ASP A 69 -11.02 4.49 -4.51
CA ASP A 69 -12.36 3.99 -4.23
C ASP A 69 -13.42 4.89 -4.88
N ALA A 70 -14.50 4.27 -5.34
CA ALA A 70 -15.65 4.98 -5.88
C ALA A 70 -16.82 4.89 -4.90
N PRO A 71 -17.69 5.93 -4.85
CA PRO A 71 -18.88 5.88 -4.02
C PRO A 71 -19.80 4.75 -4.50
N ARG A 72 -20.52 4.15 -3.56
CA ARG A 72 -21.58 3.20 -3.88
C ARG A 72 -22.86 3.96 -4.21
N GLY A 73 -23.71 3.36 -5.02
CA GLY A 73 -25.03 3.90 -5.33
C GLY A 73 -25.87 4.10 -4.06
N ASP A 74 -26.64 5.18 -4.04
CA ASP A 74 -27.57 5.47 -2.96
C ASP A 74 -28.79 4.54 -3.06
N ILE A 75 -29.30 4.11 -1.90
CA ILE A 75 -30.58 3.40 -1.80
C ILE A 75 -31.60 4.38 -1.25
N VAL A 76 -32.67 4.59 -2.01
CA VAL A 76 -33.78 5.49 -1.65
C VAL A 76 -35.09 4.73 -1.59
N ASP A 77 -36.05 5.27 -0.85
CA ASP A 77 -37.44 4.80 -0.86
C ASP A 77 -38.18 5.23 -2.14
N ARG A 78 -39.46 4.87 -2.26
CA ARG A 78 -40.30 5.24 -3.41
C ARG A 78 -40.53 6.75 -3.57
N ASN A 79 -40.32 7.53 -2.52
CA ASN A 79 -40.49 8.97 -2.49
C ASN A 79 -39.15 9.70 -2.64
N GLY A 80 -38.04 8.98 -2.80
CA GLY A 80 -36.69 9.54 -2.91
C GLY A 80 -36.00 9.82 -1.57
N VAL A 81 -36.55 9.37 -0.44
CA VAL A 81 -35.92 9.52 0.88
C VAL A 81 -34.73 8.57 0.97
N PRO A 82 -33.51 9.05 1.28
CA PRO A 82 -32.33 8.21 1.38
C PRO A 82 -32.41 7.26 2.57
N LEU A 83 -32.13 5.98 2.32
CA LEU A 83 -32.02 4.91 3.31
C LEU A 83 -30.57 4.50 3.52
N ALA A 84 -29.76 4.49 2.46
CA ALA A 84 -28.33 4.24 2.55
C ALA A 84 -27.57 5.09 1.54
N VAL A 85 -26.54 5.79 2.00
CA VAL A 85 -25.74 6.73 1.19
C VAL A 85 -24.25 6.51 1.43
N SER A 86 -23.42 6.97 0.51
CA SER A 86 -21.96 6.95 0.66
C SER A 86 -21.42 8.32 1.04
N ASP A 87 -20.86 8.45 2.24
CA ASP A 87 -20.19 9.66 2.67
C ASP A 87 -18.74 9.66 2.21
N ALA A 88 -18.32 10.75 1.58
CA ALA A 88 -16.91 10.98 1.27
C ALA A 88 -16.15 11.32 2.56
N VAL A 89 -15.09 10.58 2.83
CA VAL A 89 -14.16 10.81 3.93
C VAL A 89 -12.76 10.99 3.36
N ASN A 90 -12.01 11.97 3.86
CA ASN A 90 -10.61 12.11 3.49
C ASN A 90 -9.78 11.11 4.28
N ARG A 91 -8.79 10.53 3.61
CA ARG A 91 -7.80 9.65 4.19
C ARG A 91 -6.43 10.22 3.89
N VAL A 92 -5.52 10.10 4.84
CA VAL A 92 -4.12 10.40 4.63
C VAL A 92 -3.34 9.09 4.60
N GLU A 93 -2.62 8.88 3.50
CA GLU A 93 -1.80 7.71 3.25
C GLU A 93 -0.34 8.14 3.09
N MET A 94 0.58 7.26 3.46
CA MET A 94 2.02 7.46 3.34
C MET A 94 2.62 6.42 2.41
N VAL A 95 3.46 6.90 1.50
CA VAL A 95 4.32 6.10 0.64
C VAL A 95 5.76 6.38 1.04
N SER A 96 6.62 5.36 0.96
CA SER A 96 8.03 5.55 1.28
C SER A 96 8.69 6.54 0.31
N ALA A 97 9.20 7.63 0.88
CA ALA A 97 10.06 8.61 0.21
C ALA A 97 11.56 8.28 0.36
N ARG A 98 11.89 7.04 0.75
CA ARG A 98 13.28 6.53 0.93
C ARG A 98 14.19 7.45 1.76
N MET A 99 13.65 8.04 2.81
CA MET A 99 14.41 8.90 3.72
C MET A 99 15.43 8.10 4.54
N THR A 100 16.52 8.77 4.95
CA THR A 100 17.42 8.25 6.01
C THR A 100 16.66 8.09 7.33
N ASN A 101 17.21 7.31 8.27
CA ASN A 101 16.53 7.04 9.53
C ASN A 101 16.26 8.32 10.34
N GLU A 102 17.24 9.22 10.39
CA GLU A 102 17.16 10.49 11.10
C GLU A 102 16.19 11.47 10.43
N GLN A 103 16.14 11.47 9.09
CA GLN A 103 15.13 12.25 8.36
C GLN A 103 13.73 11.70 8.61
N LEU A 104 13.55 10.38 8.56
CA LEU A 104 12.27 9.74 8.80
C LEU A 104 11.78 9.99 10.24
N ASN A 105 12.64 9.97 11.25
CA ASN A 105 12.25 10.29 12.63
C ASN A 105 11.71 11.72 12.76
N ARG A 106 12.44 12.70 12.22
CA ARG A 106 11.99 14.11 12.20
C ARG A 106 10.69 14.26 11.42
N TYR A 107 10.59 13.57 10.28
CA TYR A 107 9.42 13.61 9.42
C TYR A 107 8.16 13.07 10.10
N LEU A 108 8.26 11.91 10.76
CA LEU A 108 7.16 11.31 11.50
C LEU A 108 6.71 12.20 12.67
N LEU A 109 7.64 12.86 13.35
CA LEU A 109 7.32 13.81 14.39
C LEU A 109 6.57 15.04 13.85
N ASP A 110 7.03 15.60 12.73
CA ASP A 110 6.36 16.74 12.08
C ASP A 110 4.94 16.39 11.64
N ILE A 111 4.72 15.18 11.09
CA ILE A 111 3.39 14.65 10.78
C ILE A 111 2.55 14.54 12.04
N ALA A 112 3.09 13.95 13.11
CA ALA A 112 2.36 13.76 14.35
C ALA A 112 1.89 15.09 14.97
N ARG A 113 2.75 16.11 14.95
CA ARG A 113 2.41 17.47 15.41
C ARG A 113 1.31 18.10 14.57
N LEU A 114 1.37 17.95 13.24
CA LEU A 114 0.33 18.43 12.35
C LEU A 114 -1.02 17.73 12.63
N PHE A 115 -0.99 16.43 12.87
CA PHE A 115 -2.18 15.65 13.17
C PHE A 115 -2.80 16.05 14.52
N ASP A 116 -1.97 16.29 15.54
CA ASP A 116 -2.37 16.78 16.86
C ASP A 116 -2.99 18.19 16.78
N GLU A 117 -2.39 19.10 16.02
CA GLU A 117 -2.89 20.47 15.81
C GLU A 117 -4.33 20.49 15.27
N TYR A 118 -4.66 19.57 14.38
CA TYR A 118 -5.98 19.44 13.76
C TYR A 118 -6.92 18.47 14.51
N GLY A 119 -6.50 17.92 15.66
CA GLY A 119 -7.30 17.01 16.48
C GLY A 119 -7.59 15.67 15.82
N CYS A 120 -6.70 15.18 14.97
CA CYS A 120 -6.85 13.94 14.21
C CYS A 120 -5.67 12.99 14.52
N PRO A 121 -5.65 12.32 15.69
CA PRO A 121 -4.58 11.39 16.02
C PRO A 121 -4.63 10.18 15.09
N PHE A 122 -3.45 9.67 14.71
CA PHE A 122 -3.35 8.41 13.99
C PHE A 122 -3.64 7.22 14.93
N ASN A 123 -4.16 6.14 14.37
CA ASN A 123 -4.42 4.92 15.15
C ASN A 123 -3.16 4.05 15.20
N SER A 124 -2.44 4.05 16.33
CA SER A 124 -1.25 3.22 16.46
C SER A 124 -1.57 1.83 16.99
N PRO A 125 -1.24 0.76 16.23
CA PRO A 125 -1.40 -0.61 16.70
C PRO A 125 -0.45 -0.97 17.85
N LEU A 126 0.60 -0.16 18.09
CA LEU A 126 1.51 -0.33 19.22
C LEU A 126 0.78 -0.20 20.56
N LEU A 127 -0.19 0.73 20.63
CA LEU A 127 -0.97 1.03 21.85
C LEU A 127 -1.85 -0.13 22.33
N LYS A 128 -1.99 -1.20 21.54
CA LYS A 128 -2.59 -2.46 21.98
C LYS A 128 -1.67 -3.22 22.93
N TRP A 129 -0.36 -3.11 22.74
CA TRP A 129 0.66 -3.91 23.41
C TRP A 129 1.43 -3.11 24.46
N PHE A 130 1.77 -1.88 24.13
CA PHE A 130 2.71 -1.05 24.87
C PHE A 130 2.25 0.40 24.88
N ASP A 131 2.14 0.99 26.06
CA ASP A 131 1.48 2.28 26.30
C ASP A 131 2.00 2.93 27.58
N VAL A 132 1.62 4.18 27.83
CA VAL A 132 1.79 4.82 29.13
C VAL A 132 0.68 4.39 30.11
N PRO A 133 0.90 4.44 31.43
CA PRO A 133 -0.16 4.20 32.41
C PRO A 133 -1.36 5.12 32.18
N SER A 134 -2.55 4.68 32.60
CA SER A 134 -3.80 5.40 32.32
C SER A 134 -3.82 6.86 32.82
N GLU A 135 -3.08 7.17 33.88
CA GLU A 135 -2.95 8.52 34.44
C GLU A 135 -2.19 9.49 33.53
N TYR A 136 -1.31 8.99 32.65
CA TYR A 136 -0.56 9.78 31.68
C TYR A 136 -1.24 9.87 30.31
N ARG A 137 -2.30 9.09 30.04
CA ARG A 137 -2.98 9.06 28.73
C ARG A 137 -3.71 10.35 28.35
N SER A 138 -4.09 11.16 29.34
CA SER A 138 -4.68 12.48 29.11
C SER A 138 -3.64 13.57 28.85
N LEU A 139 -2.36 13.27 29.04
CA LEU A 139 -1.29 14.22 28.75
C LEU A 139 -1.13 14.40 27.26
N LYS A 140 -0.85 15.64 26.87
CA LYS A 140 -0.33 15.93 25.53
C LYS A 140 1.13 15.51 25.50
N LEU A 141 1.37 14.29 25.03
CA LEU A 141 2.70 13.69 24.96
C LEU A 141 3.71 14.61 24.27
N LEU A 142 3.30 15.28 23.19
CA LEU A 142 4.15 16.20 22.41
C LEU A 142 4.53 17.49 23.15
N GLU A 143 3.82 17.84 24.23
CA GLU A 143 4.12 19.02 25.06
C GLU A 143 4.85 18.63 26.37
N THR A 144 5.01 17.33 26.64
CA THR A 144 5.53 16.83 27.91
C THR A 144 7.05 16.74 27.89
N SER A 145 7.72 17.48 28.78
CA SER A 145 9.18 17.43 28.96
C SER A 145 9.64 16.47 30.05
N GLU A 146 8.70 15.87 30.79
CA GLU A 146 8.98 14.93 31.87
C GLU A 146 9.28 13.53 31.31
N SER A 147 9.98 12.74 32.12
CA SER A 147 10.18 11.34 31.78
C SER A 147 8.90 10.55 31.99
N LEU A 148 8.60 9.63 31.07
CA LEU A 148 7.35 8.88 31.07
C LEU A 148 7.60 7.43 31.50
N PRO A 149 6.80 6.88 32.42
CA PRO A 149 6.79 5.44 32.68
C PRO A 149 5.98 4.71 31.60
N PHE A 150 6.31 3.45 31.37
CA PHE A 150 5.61 2.60 30.40
C PHE A 150 5.02 1.34 31.01
N VAL A 151 4.02 0.77 30.32
CA VAL A 151 3.36 -0.47 30.72
C VAL A 151 3.04 -1.34 29.51
N PHE A 152 3.16 -2.65 29.70
CA PHE A 152 2.56 -3.61 28.80
C PHE A 152 1.06 -3.77 29.10
N ARG A 153 0.25 -3.87 28.03
CA ARG A 153 -1.21 -3.93 28.11
C ARG A 153 -1.80 -5.33 27.98
N GLN A 154 -0.97 -6.29 27.58
CA GLN A 154 -1.36 -7.69 27.40
C GLN A 154 -0.70 -8.56 28.46
N SER A 155 -1.12 -9.82 28.52
CA SER A 155 -0.50 -10.79 29.42
C SER A 155 0.97 -11.05 29.05
N TYR A 156 1.76 -11.55 30.00
CA TYR A 156 3.17 -11.87 29.77
C TYR A 156 3.37 -12.80 28.56
N ASP A 157 2.56 -13.87 28.46
CA ASP A 157 2.66 -14.84 27.37
C ASP A 157 2.39 -14.19 26.00
N GLU A 158 1.40 -13.29 25.92
CA GLU A 158 1.09 -12.56 24.69
C GLU A 158 2.18 -11.57 24.30
N ILE A 159 2.75 -10.85 25.28
CA ILE A 159 3.88 -9.94 25.05
C ILE A 159 5.12 -10.71 24.62
N PHE A 160 5.38 -11.86 25.23
CA PHE A 160 6.48 -12.73 24.85
C PHE A 160 6.35 -13.19 23.39
N LEU A 161 5.16 -13.64 22.99
CA LEU A 161 4.89 -14.04 21.60
C LEU A 161 5.05 -12.85 20.63
N TRP A 162 4.52 -11.68 20.99
CA TRP A 162 4.65 -10.46 20.20
C TRP A 162 6.10 -10.00 20.02
N GLN A 163 6.89 -10.02 21.10
CA GLN A 163 8.31 -9.66 21.06
C GLN A 163 9.18 -10.67 20.30
N THR A 164 8.82 -11.96 20.35
CA THR A 164 9.55 -13.04 19.64
C THR A 164 9.10 -13.26 18.20
N ASP A 165 8.08 -12.53 17.73
CA ASP A 165 7.59 -12.59 16.36
C ASP A 165 8.72 -12.25 15.37
N ARG A 166 8.90 -13.12 14.37
CA ARG A 166 9.99 -13.05 13.39
C ARG A 166 9.85 -11.88 12.42
N ASP A 167 8.60 -11.48 12.13
CA ASP A 167 8.30 -10.41 11.18
C ASP A 167 8.28 -9.02 11.87
N LEU A 168 8.35 -9.00 13.21
CA LEU A 168 8.43 -7.79 14.02
C LEU A 168 9.82 -7.62 14.65
N PHE A 169 9.97 -7.87 15.94
CA PHE A 169 11.21 -7.59 16.69
C PHE A 169 12.20 -8.76 16.68
N ASN A 170 11.72 -9.98 16.48
CA ASN A 170 12.51 -11.20 16.41
C ASN A 170 13.46 -11.35 17.62
N LEU A 171 12.93 -11.02 18.81
CA LEU A 171 13.67 -11.18 20.06
C LEU A 171 13.80 -12.66 20.42
N THR A 172 14.82 -12.96 21.20
CA THR A 172 15.21 -14.31 21.59
C THR A 172 14.74 -14.60 23.00
N ASP A 173 14.19 -15.79 23.17
CA ASP A 173 13.89 -16.38 24.46
C ASP A 173 15.14 -16.39 25.37
N PRO A 174 15.05 -15.85 26.61
CA PRO A 174 16.15 -15.85 27.57
C PRO A 174 16.79 -17.22 27.79
N GLU A 175 16.00 -18.30 27.80
CA GLU A 175 16.51 -19.67 28.01
C GLU A 175 17.38 -20.15 26.83
N LYS A 176 17.13 -19.61 25.63
CA LYS A 176 17.85 -19.97 24.40
C LYS A 176 19.03 -19.04 24.12
N ALA A 177 19.21 -17.97 24.89
CA ALA A 177 20.24 -16.96 24.70
C ALA A 177 21.63 -17.38 25.22
N THR A 178 22.20 -18.42 24.62
CA THR A 178 23.49 -19.01 25.03
C THR A 178 24.70 -18.15 24.65
N THR A 179 24.60 -17.39 23.57
CA THR A 179 25.68 -16.54 23.05
C THR A 179 25.44 -15.07 23.39
N GLU A 180 26.50 -14.29 23.57
CA GLU A 180 26.41 -12.85 23.84
C GLU A 180 25.57 -12.07 22.82
N ARG A 181 25.68 -12.43 21.53
CA ARG A 181 24.84 -11.88 20.45
C ARG A 181 23.33 -12.14 20.67
N LEU A 182 22.98 -13.31 21.22
CA LEU A 182 21.58 -13.65 21.52
C LEU A 182 21.11 -12.95 22.79
N ARG A 183 21.98 -12.80 23.79
CA ARG A 183 21.67 -12.08 25.02
C ARG A 183 21.28 -10.62 24.77
N ARG A 184 21.98 -9.93 23.86
CA ARG A 184 21.63 -8.55 23.47
C ARG A 184 20.22 -8.43 22.88
N ARG A 185 19.72 -9.51 22.26
CA ARG A 185 18.39 -9.56 21.62
C ARG A 185 17.39 -10.35 22.45
N MET A 186 17.54 -10.43 23.77
CA MET A 186 16.55 -11.11 24.60
C MET A 186 15.20 -10.38 24.61
N VAL A 187 14.14 -11.09 24.95
CA VAL A 187 12.86 -10.47 25.32
C VAL A 187 13.09 -9.48 26.47
N ARG A 188 12.40 -8.34 26.44
CA ARG A 188 12.40 -7.34 27.51
C ARG A 188 11.17 -7.53 28.37
N GLU A 189 11.38 -7.91 29.63
CA GLU A 189 10.29 -8.13 30.60
C GLU A 189 9.82 -6.81 31.22
N ASP A 190 10.76 -5.88 31.42
CA ASP A 190 10.46 -4.55 31.93
C ASP A 190 10.02 -3.61 30.78
N PRO A 191 8.89 -2.88 30.93
CA PRO A 191 8.40 -1.97 29.89
C PRO A 191 9.36 -0.80 29.59
N ASP A 192 10.05 -0.27 30.59
CA ASP A 192 10.96 0.86 30.41
C ASP A 192 12.25 0.39 29.71
N ASP A 193 12.75 -0.81 30.05
CA ASP A 193 13.83 -1.46 29.29
C ASP A 193 13.44 -1.72 27.83
N PHE A 194 12.17 -2.05 27.58
CA PHE A 194 11.65 -2.23 26.22
C PHE A 194 11.56 -0.91 25.45
N PHE A 195 11.11 0.18 26.10
CA PHE A 195 11.15 1.52 25.53
C PHE A 195 12.57 1.89 25.08
N ASP A 196 13.52 1.68 25.98
CA ASP A 196 14.94 1.95 25.76
C ASP A 196 15.53 1.13 24.60
N TYR A 197 15.13 -0.15 24.49
CA TYR A 197 15.48 -0.99 23.35
C TYR A 197 14.90 -0.42 22.03
N LEU A 198 13.64 0.02 22.02
CA LEU A 198 13.05 0.64 20.83
C LEU A 198 13.76 1.95 20.46
N LEU A 199 14.11 2.75 21.47
CA LEU A 199 14.70 4.08 21.33
C LEU A 199 16.11 4.01 20.72
N TYR A 200 16.98 3.15 21.25
CA TYR A 200 18.40 3.15 20.92
C TYR A 200 18.82 2.00 19.99
N ASP A 201 18.24 0.82 20.15
CA ASP A 201 18.75 -0.40 19.50
C ASP A 201 17.93 -0.80 18.26
N PHE A 202 16.60 -0.70 18.33
CA PHE A 202 15.71 -1.20 17.27
C PHE A 202 15.38 -0.15 16.21
N PHE A 203 14.73 0.96 16.61
CA PHE A 203 14.40 2.04 15.66
C PHE A 203 15.51 3.08 15.54
N VAL A 204 16.45 3.12 16.51
CA VAL A 204 17.55 4.08 16.56
C VAL A 204 17.01 5.51 16.39
N ILE A 205 16.03 5.85 17.22
CA ILE A 205 15.42 7.20 17.25
C ILE A 205 16.41 8.20 17.85
N GLU A 206 17.19 7.74 18.84
CA GLU A 206 18.31 8.46 19.43
C GLU A 206 19.65 7.80 19.06
N PRO A 207 20.72 8.58 18.80
CA PRO A 207 21.96 8.06 18.24
C PRO A 207 22.82 7.26 19.23
N ASP A 208 22.91 7.70 20.50
CA ASP A 208 23.66 6.99 21.54
C ASP A 208 23.24 7.44 22.95
N ARG A 209 23.16 6.48 23.87
CA ARG A 209 22.98 6.67 25.31
C ARG A 209 24.13 7.48 25.94
N SER A 210 25.32 7.43 25.34
CA SER A 210 26.53 8.07 25.90
C SER A 210 26.64 9.57 25.61
N SER A 211 25.87 10.11 24.66
CA SER A 211 26.05 11.50 24.18
C SER A 211 25.59 12.58 25.18
N GLY A 212 24.83 12.19 26.20
CA GLY A 212 24.38 13.07 27.29
C GLY A 212 23.29 14.09 26.92
N SER A 213 22.95 14.23 25.64
CA SER A 213 21.85 15.06 25.16
C SER A 213 20.89 14.24 24.32
N ARG A 214 19.61 14.26 24.67
CA ARG A 214 18.54 13.66 23.86
C ARG A 214 18.06 14.65 22.80
N LEU A 215 17.72 14.13 21.63
CA LEU A 215 17.10 14.89 20.54
C LEU A 215 15.60 15.06 20.75
N TYR A 216 14.97 14.07 21.38
CA TYR A 216 13.52 13.99 21.58
C TYR A 216 13.18 13.75 23.05
N THR A 217 12.10 14.37 23.51
CA THR A 217 11.47 14.03 24.78
C THR A 217 10.91 12.59 24.76
N ASP A 218 10.58 12.02 25.92
CA ASP A 218 9.95 10.69 25.99
C ASP A 218 8.63 10.66 25.22
N GLY A 219 7.82 11.72 25.33
CA GLY A 219 6.56 11.84 24.61
C GLY A 219 6.76 11.86 23.09
N GLU A 220 7.66 12.70 22.59
CA GLU A 220 7.98 12.77 21.15
C GLU A 220 8.56 11.46 20.63
N ALA A 221 9.52 10.87 21.34
CA ALA A 221 10.11 9.59 20.99
C ALA A 221 9.05 8.49 20.94
N PHE A 222 8.16 8.44 21.93
CA PHE A 222 7.07 7.47 21.97
C PHE A 222 6.09 7.67 20.81
N THR A 223 5.77 8.92 20.44
CA THR A 223 4.94 9.21 19.26
C THR A 223 5.64 8.76 17.96
N ILE A 224 6.95 8.97 17.82
CA ILE A 224 7.72 8.45 16.69
C ILE A 224 7.68 6.91 16.68
N MET A 225 7.86 6.24 17.82
CA MET A 225 7.79 4.78 17.93
C MET A 225 6.43 4.24 17.50
N GLN A 226 5.34 4.90 17.88
CA GLN A 226 3.99 4.51 17.49
C GLN A 226 3.79 4.52 15.97
N LEU A 227 4.30 5.55 15.27
CA LEU A 227 4.29 5.61 13.81
C LEU A 227 5.27 4.62 13.18
N ARG A 228 6.47 4.48 13.73
CA ARG A 228 7.46 3.49 13.27
C ARG A 228 6.94 2.06 13.36
N TYR A 229 6.23 1.74 14.43
CA TYR A 229 5.59 0.44 14.59
C TYR A 229 4.45 0.24 13.58
N LEU A 230 3.65 1.27 13.29
CA LEU A 230 2.66 1.22 12.21
C LEU A 230 3.32 0.92 10.85
N LEU A 231 4.48 1.53 10.57
CA LEU A 231 5.26 1.23 9.36
C LEU A 231 5.82 -0.21 9.39
N LEU A 232 6.27 -0.70 10.55
CA LEU A 232 6.83 -2.04 10.72
C LEU A 232 5.78 -3.14 10.47
N GLU A 233 4.59 -3.01 11.07
CA GLU A 233 3.51 -3.99 10.86
C GLU A 233 3.08 -4.04 9.38
N ASN A 234 3.26 -2.94 8.67
CA ASN A 234 2.98 -2.81 7.25
C ASN A 234 4.25 -2.70 6.39
N ASN A 235 5.36 -3.31 6.83
CA ASN A 235 6.69 -3.12 6.23
C ASN A 235 6.72 -3.46 4.74
N TRP A 236 5.97 -4.49 4.32
CA TRP A 236 5.86 -4.84 2.90
C TRP A 236 5.24 -3.70 2.08
N LEU A 237 4.15 -3.07 2.53
CA LEU A 237 3.53 -1.93 1.85
C LEU A 237 4.53 -0.77 1.77
N PHE A 238 5.15 -0.44 2.90
CA PHE A 238 6.09 0.67 3.00
C PHE A 238 7.31 0.51 2.08
N VAL A 239 8.00 -0.64 2.15
CA VAL A 239 9.22 -0.89 1.36
C VAL A 239 8.91 -1.07 -0.12
N SER A 240 7.76 -1.64 -0.48
CA SER A 240 7.36 -1.81 -1.89
C SER A 240 6.92 -0.51 -2.56
N GLY A 241 6.66 0.55 -1.77
CA GLY A 241 6.15 1.84 -2.24
C GLY A 241 4.64 1.84 -2.46
N GLN A 242 3.90 0.93 -1.80
CA GLN A 242 2.45 0.96 -1.76
C GLN A 242 1.98 1.94 -0.67
N PRO A 243 0.81 2.57 -0.83
CA PRO A 243 0.25 3.44 0.19
C PRO A 243 -0.09 2.70 1.47
N LEU A 244 0.27 3.31 2.59
CA LEU A 244 -0.09 2.87 3.93
C LEU A 244 -0.99 3.92 4.59
N VAL A 245 -2.14 3.51 5.10
CA VAL A 245 -3.07 4.42 5.78
C VAL A 245 -2.49 4.90 7.11
N LEU A 246 -2.40 6.23 7.29
CA LEU A 246 -2.02 6.85 8.56
C LEU A 246 -3.25 7.23 9.39
N ALA A 247 -4.25 7.85 8.76
CA ALA A 247 -5.51 8.20 9.38
C ALA A 247 -6.67 8.20 8.39
N ASP A 248 -7.83 7.79 8.89
CA ASP A 248 -9.13 7.87 8.23
C ASP A 248 -9.93 9.04 8.80
N GLU A 249 -10.90 9.55 8.03
CA GLU A 249 -11.83 10.61 8.45
C GLU A 249 -11.13 11.93 8.81
N VAL A 250 -10.13 12.29 8.01
CA VAL A 250 -9.33 13.50 8.21
C VAL A 250 -10.16 14.75 7.91
N PRO A 251 -10.13 15.79 8.76
CA PRO A 251 -10.84 17.04 8.52
C PRO A 251 -10.47 17.68 7.18
N GLU A 252 -11.44 18.31 6.51
CA GLU A 252 -11.21 18.97 5.23
C GLU A 252 -10.09 20.03 5.32
N SER A 253 -10.01 20.74 6.44
CA SER A 253 -8.96 21.74 6.70
C SER A 253 -7.55 21.15 6.72
N LEU A 254 -7.35 19.97 7.34
CA LEU A 254 -6.06 19.28 7.33
C LEU A 254 -5.75 18.73 5.93
N SER A 255 -6.77 18.17 5.26
CA SER A 255 -6.62 17.66 3.88
C SER A 255 -6.17 18.76 2.91
N ALA A 256 -6.79 19.95 2.97
CA ALA A 256 -6.44 21.09 2.15
C ALA A 256 -5.02 21.59 2.44
N ARG A 257 -4.63 21.60 3.72
CA ARG A 257 -3.28 22.00 4.14
C ARG A 257 -2.21 21.06 3.60
N LEU A 258 -2.45 19.75 3.68
CA LEU A 258 -1.53 18.74 3.15
C LEU A 258 -1.39 18.83 1.63
N VAL A 259 -2.49 19.06 0.91
CA VAL A 259 -2.48 19.24 -0.55
C VAL A 259 -1.73 20.53 -0.94
N GLU A 260 -1.98 21.64 -0.23
CA GLU A 260 -1.27 22.91 -0.48
C GLU A 260 0.24 22.79 -0.21
N GLN A 261 0.62 22.04 0.84
CA GLN A 261 2.01 21.89 1.29
C GLN A 261 2.63 20.55 0.91
N ASN A 262 2.20 19.95 -0.20
CA ASN A 262 2.69 18.66 -0.65
C ASN A 262 4.24 18.61 -0.80
N TYR A 263 4.88 19.74 -1.13
CA TYR A 263 6.34 19.87 -1.18
C TYR A 263 7.03 19.66 0.19
N ARG A 264 6.36 19.99 1.30
CA ARG A 264 6.85 19.83 2.67
C ARG A 264 6.65 18.42 3.19
N PHE A 265 5.65 17.72 2.66
CA PHE A 265 5.23 16.39 3.10
C PHE A 265 5.40 15.34 2.00
N PRO A 266 6.64 15.09 1.54
CA PRO A 266 6.89 14.17 0.44
C PRO A 266 6.44 12.74 0.78
N GLY A 267 5.72 12.13 -0.15
CA GLY A 267 5.17 10.78 0.04
C GLY A 267 3.89 10.72 0.87
N LEU A 268 3.37 11.85 1.40
CA LEU A 268 2.00 11.89 1.90
C LEU A 268 1.02 12.13 0.76
N VAL A 269 -0.05 11.35 0.75
CA VAL A 269 -1.09 11.41 -0.27
C VAL A 269 -2.43 11.54 0.45
N VAL A 270 -3.23 12.51 0.03
CA VAL A 270 -4.60 12.66 0.48
C VAL A 270 -5.52 12.00 -0.54
N THR A 271 -6.21 10.95 -0.13
CA THR A 271 -7.18 10.23 -0.97
C THR A 271 -8.59 10.42 -0.41
N ARG A 272 -9.59 10.29 -1.29
CA ARG A 272 -11.01 10.25 -0.88
C ARG A 272 -11.46 8.80 -0.84
N HIS A 273 -11.97 8.39 0.31
CA HIS A 273 -12.64 7.12 0.50
C HIS A 273 -14.12 7.34 0.80
N TYR A 274 -14.91 6.29 0.71
CA TYR A 274 -16.35 6.38 0.91
C TYR A 274 -16.79 5.40 2.00
N LYS A 275 -17.46 5.91 3.03
CA LYS A 275 -18.07 5.09 4.08
C LYS A 275 -19.57 4.97 3.84
N ARG A 276 -20.09 3.76 4.00
CA ARG A 276 -21.53 3.50 3.87
C ARG A 276 -22.24 3.96 5.13
N ARG A 277 -23.16 4.93 5.01
CA ARG A 277 -24.01 5.40 6.09
C ARG A 277 -25.46 5.01 5.85
N TYR A 278 -26.06 4.41 6.86
CA TYR A 278 -27.50 4.13 6.92
C TYR A 278 -28.19 5.29 7.63
N THR A 279 -29.27 5.81 7.06
CA THR A 279 -30.01 6.94 7.65
C THR A 279 -30.89 6.49 8.82
N ASP A 280 -31.42 7.44 9.60
CA ASP A 280 -32.31 7.12 10.71
C ASP A 280 -33.56 6.36 10.26
N ASP A 281 -34.08 6.64 9.06
CA ASP A 281 -35.23 5.96 8.47
C ASP A 281 -34.91 4.53 8.04
N ALA A 282 -33.64 4.20 7.80
CA ALA A 282 -33.21 2.83 7.46
C ALA A 282 -33.55 1.82 8.57
N ARG A 283 -33.69 2.28 9.83
CA ARG A 283 -34.01 1.40 10.98
C ARG A 283 -35.32 0.64 10.79
N TYR A 284 -36.27 1.20 10.05
CA TYR A 284 -37.58 0.58 9.80
C TYR A 284 -37.51 -0.59 8.82
N VAL A 285 -36.44 -0.68 8.02
CA VAL A 285 -36.28 -1.66 6.95
C VAL A 285 -34.92 -2.36 6.99
N GLY A 286 -34.17 -2.26 8.10
CA GLY A 286 -32.77 -2.67 8.16
C GLY A 286 -32.49 -4.12 7.72
N HIS A 287 -33.40 -5.06 8.02
CA HIS A 287 -33.25 -6.46 7.58
C HIS A 287 -33.45 -6.64 6.08
N ALA A 288 -34.39 -5.88 5.50
CA ALA A 288 -34.64 -5.90 4.06
C ALA A 288 -33.54 -5.15 3.30
N LEU A 289 -33.07 -4.02 3.86
CA LEU A 289 -31.98 -3.22 3.31
C LEU A 289 -30.66 -4.00 3.32
N GLY A 290 -30.37 -4.66 4.45
CA GLY A 290 -29.12 -5.37 4.67
C GLY A 290 -27.97 -4.45 5.08
N TYR A 291 -26.76 -4.98 5.02
CA TYR A 291 -25.54 -4.26 5.37
C TYR A 291 -24.39 -4.60 4.44
N VAL A 292 -23.31 -3.83 4.55
CA VAL A 292 -22.07 -4.03 3.80
C VAL A 292 -20.94 -4.50 4.72
N GLY A 293 -19.95 -5.22 4.19
CA GLY A 293 -18.78 -5.63 4.95
C GLY A 293 -17.63 -6.12 4.07
N LEU A 294 -16.45 -6.30 4.68
CA LEU A 294 -15.27 -6.83 3.99
C LEU A 294 -15.59 -8.15 3.30
N ILE A 295 -15.16 -8.30 2.05
CA ILE A 295 -15.35 -9.52 1.26
C ILE A 295 -14.73 -10.74 1.98
N SER A 296 -15.49 -11.83 2.07
CA SER A 296 -14.97 -13.09 2.58
C SER A 296 -14.21 -13.84 1.51
N SER A 297 -13.33 -14.77 1.89
CA SER A 297 -12.57 -15.60 0.93
C SER A 297 -13.48 -16.33 -0.08
N ASN A 298 -14.67 -16.77 0.37
CA ASN A 298 -15.64 -17.46 -0.48
C ASN A 298 -16.34 -16.51 -1.47
N GLU A 299 -16.61 -15.26 -1.07
CA GLU A 299 -17.14 -14.24 -1.97
C GLU A 299 -16.07 -13.78 -2.96
N TYR A 300 -14.84 -13.56 -2.50
CA TYR A 300 -13.72 -13.18 -3.36
C TYR A 300 -13.48 -14.22 -4.45
N ASN A 301 -13.51 -15.52 -4.13
CA ASN A 301 -13.36 -16.57 -5.14
C ASN A 301 -14.42 -16.51 -6.25
N ARG A 302 -15.63 -16.03 -5.94
CA ARG A 302 -16.72 -15.86 -6.92
C ARG A 302 -16.61 -14.53 -7.68
N LEU A 303 -16.22 -13.47 -6.99
CA LEU A 303 -16.26 -12.09 -7.48
C LEU A 303 -14.94 -11.58 -8.06
N LYS A 304 -13.82 -12.27 -7.86
CA LYS A 304 -12.50 -11.84 -8.37
C LYS A 304 -12.47 -11.59 -9.88
N ASN A 305 -13.23 -12.36 -10.65
CA ASN A 305 -13.31 -12.21 -12.10
C ASN A 305 -14.12 -10.97 -12.52
N ASP A 306 -14.93 -10.44 -11.61
CA ASP A 306 -15.69 -9.19 -11.78
C ASP A 306 -14.86 -7.98 -11.28
N GLY A 307 -13.55 -8.17 -11.02
CA GLY A 307 -12.62 -7.12 -10.64
C GLY A 307 -12.67 -6.70 -9.17
N TYR A 308 -13.21 -7.53 -8.27
CA TYR A 308 -13.16 -7.26 -6.83
C TYR A 308 -11.79 -7.60 -6.25
N GLY A 309 -11.28 -6.72 -5.39
CA GLY A 309 -10.10 -6.97 -4.56
C GLY A 309 -10.45 -7.78 -3.31
N ILE A 310 -9.45 -8.41 -2.69
CA ILE A 310 -9.62 -9.19 -1.45
C ILE A 310 -9.96 -8.33 -0.22
N ASN A 311 -9.74 -7.02 -0.31
CA ASN A 311 -10.04 -6.05 0.75
C ASN A 311 -11.27 -5.18 0.43
N ASP A 312 -11.99 -5.47 -0.66
CA ASP A 312 -13.15 -4.69 -1.07
C ASP A 312 -14.33 -4.92 -0.12
N VAL A 313 -15.15 -3.88 0.06
CA VAL A 313 -16.40 -3.95 0.83
C VAL A 313 -17.55 -4.31 -0.11
N VAL A 314 -18.29 -5.37 0.22
CA VAL A 314 -19.41 -5.90 -0.57
C VAL A 314 -20.71 -5.93 0.24
N GLY A 315 -21.85 -5.92 -0.44
CA GLY A 315 -23.17 -6.10 0.16
C GLY A 315 -23.33 -7.53 0.65
N LYS A 316 -23.67 -7.67 1.94
CA LYS A 316 -23.69 -8.97 2.63
C LYS A 316 -25.06 -9.60 2.67
N THR A 317 -26.11 -8.79 2.78
CA THR A 317 -27.48 -9.23 2.92
C THR A 317 -28.44 -8.24 2.26
N GLY A 318 -29.71 -8.61 2.16
CA GLY A 318 -30.78 -7.69 1.76
C GLY A 318 -30.61 -7.09 0.36
N VAL A 319 -31.10 -5.86 0.21
CA VAL A 319 -30.95 -5.04 -1.00
C VAL A 319 -29.48 -4.80 -1.33
N GLU A 320 -28.63 -4.56 -0.33
CA GLU A 320 -27.19 -4.34 -0.55
C GLU A 320 -26.54 -5.50 -1.32
N GLN A 321 -26.82 -6.75 -0.94
CA GLN A 321 -26.32 -7.92 -1.64
C GLN A 321 -27.03 -8.14 -2.99
N ALA A 322 -28.36 -8.04 -3.01
CA ALA A 322 -29.15 -8.35 -4.21
C ALA A 322 -28.88 -7.36 -5.35
N ALA A 323 -28.61 -6.10 -5.02
CA ALA A 323 -28.33 -5.03 -5.95
C ALA A 323 -26.82 -4.69 -6.06
N GLU A 324 -25.93 -5.54 -5.55
CA GLU A 324 -24.47 -5.29 -5.53
C GLU A 324 -23.93 -4.82 -6.89
N ARG A 325 -24.35 -5.46 -7.98
CA ARG A 325 -23.93 -5.11 -9.35
C ARG A 325 -24.30 -3.67 -9.75
N TYR A 326 -25.40 -3.14 -9.21
CA TYR A 326 -25.88 -1.78 -9.51
C TYR A 326 -25.37 -0.76 -8.50
N LEU A 327 -25.12 -1.18 -7.25
CA LEU A 327 -24.67 -0.33 -6.17
C LEU A 327 -23.15 -0.15 -6.17
N ARG A 328 -22.38 -1.09 -6.71
CA ARG A 328 -20.93 -0.98 -6.78
C ARG A 328 -20.52 0.15 -7.74
N GLY A 329 -19.74 1.09 -7.22
CA GLY A 329 -18.97 2.03 -8.04
C GLY A 329 -17.77 1.36 -8.68
N GLU A 330 -17.36 1.85 -9.86
CA GLU A 330 -16.14 1.41 -10.52
C GLU A 330 -14.96 2.21 -9.98
N SER A 331 -14.01 1.52 -9.34
CA SER A 331 -12.82 2.14 -8.79
C SER A 331 -11.96 2.79 -9.88
N GLY A 332 -11.53 4.01 -9.63
CA GLY A 332 -10.55 4.70 -10.46
C GLY A 332 -9.13 4.23 -10.18
N ARG A 333 -8.18 4.79 -10.91
CA ARG A 333 -6.74 4.68 -10.62
C ARG A 333 -6.14 6.07 -10.61
N MET A 334 -5.21 6.28 -9.70
CA MET A 334 -4.40 7.48 -9.60
C MET A 334 -2.94 7.10 -9.76
N THR A 335 -2.19 7.90 -10.50
CA THR A 335 -0.76 7.66 -10.68
C THR A 335 0.04 8.42 -9.63
N LEU A 336 1.07 7.79 -9.05
CA LEU A 336 2.08 8.44 -8.24
C LEU A 336 3.36 8.56 -9.04
N ASN A 337 3.89 9.77 -9.13
CA ASN A 337 5.13 10.06 -9.83
C ASN A 337 6.24 10.28 -8.81
N SER A 338 7.24 9.39 -8.82
CA SER A 338 8.47 9.54 -8.05
C SER A 338 9.58 10.10 -8.94
N TRP A 339 10.08 11.30 -8.61
CA TRP A 339 11.15 11.97 -9.38
C TRP A 339 12.50 11.83 -8.66
N TYR A 340 13.56 11.53 -9.42
CA TYR A 340 14.95 11.57 -8.93
C TYR A 340 15.58 12.86 -9.42
N GLY A 341 16.06 13.72 -8.52
CA GLY A 341 16.86 14.88 -8.91
C GLY A 341 18.26 14.45 -9.34
N GLU A 342 18.89 15.17 -10.30
CA GLU A 342 20.30 14.95 -10.65
C GLU A 342 21.18 15.02 -9.39
N GLY A 343 21.87 13.92 -9.09
CA GLY A 343 22.76 13.82 -7.92
C GLY A 343 22.07 13.58 -6.56
N ALA A 344 20.73 13.47 -6.52
CA ALA A 344 20.00 13.11 -5.31
C ALA A 344 19.92 11.59 -5.13
N SER A 345 20.24 11.09 -3.93
CA SER A 345 20.10 9.67 -3.58
C SER A 345 18.65 9.22 -3.50
N ASP A 346 17.73 10.14 -3.21
CA ASP A 346 16.39 9.81 -2.75
C ASP A 346 15.31 10.45 -3.64
N PRO A 347 14.33 9.66 -4.12
CA PRO A 347 13.25 10.17 -4.95
C PRO A 347 12.21 10.92 -4.13
N VAL A 348 11.63 11.97 -4.71
CA VAL A 348 10.46 12.63 -4.14
C VAL A 348 9.20 12.15 -4.84
N THR A 349 8.26 11.60 -4.07
CA THR A 349 6.99 11.05 -4.58
C THR A 349 5.88 12.05 -4.40
N TYR A 350 5.15 12.31 -5.49
CA TYR A 350 3.98 13.18 -5.48
C TYR A 350 2.80 12.49 -6.18
N PRO A 351 1.56 12.82 -5.78
CA PRO A 351 0.39 12.55 -6.60
C PRO A 351 0.56 13.08 -8.03
N GLY A 352 0.36 12.22 -9.01
CA GLY A 352 0.25 12.53 -10.43
C GLY A 352 -1.23 12.57 -10.86
N ASP A 353 -1.44 12.47 -12.18
CA ASP A 353 -2.78 12.50 -12.79
C ASP A 353 -3.63 11.26 -12.51
#